data_AF-A0A0F9RBL6-F1
#
_entry.id   AF-A0A0F9RBL6-F1
#
_cell.length_a   1.000
_cell.length_b   1.000
_cell.length_c   1.000
_cell.angle_alpha   90.00
_cell.angle_beta   90.00
_cell.angle_gamma   90.00
#
_symmetry.space_group_name_H-M   'P 1'
#
loop_
_entity.id
_entity.type
_entity.pdbx_description
1 polymer ?
#
loop_
_entity_poly.entity_id
_entity_poly.type
_entity_poly.pdbx_seq_one_letter_code
_entity_poly.pdbx_strand_id
1 'polypeptide(L)'
;MPDEETQDTTEGQGTDETQDDYVGAELNDDDEIPSGEQPDSQEAEAPSVEDKPAEPQPQGPDDELLNIAANLGWDETKVRAYGRNLEGAMFHELELRRQKEVEAVSAKGKEDQIAPLDPQFSSDEFDEKIVTWNKSVAETVNQLVAENAELRQSVQGLQGRDSEREAVRIETDFDAGVSGLGEAYESLLGKGPTRQLKQDSPEFAKRSEIGTKMRILHNGYQAVGRAPSMSELFSEAARIVLGNQSETIAREKIDGEIQKRRAQVISKPGGRQGKSLTGEERAARRLDEFYRDHDVAIEKDMEEMEAQSQGTGPYI
;
A
#
# COMPACT_ATOMS: atom_id res chain seq x y z
N MET A 1 -48.11 2.52 -16.50
CA MET A 1 -47.39 1.67 -17.47
C MET A 1 -46.90 2.56 -18.59
N PRO A 2 -45.63 2.95 -18.57
CA PRO A 2 -44.91 3.38 -19.76
C PRO A 2 -44.02 2.23 -20.24
N ASP A 3 -44.29 1.77 -21.45
CA ASP A 3 -43.36 1.02 -22.29
C ASP A 3 -42.41 2.03 -22.91
N GLU A 4 -41.10 1.93 -22.68
CA GLU A 4 -40.13 2.65 -23.52
C GLU A 4 -38.75 1.97 -23.49
N GLU A 5 -38.48 1.31 -24.63
CA GLU A 5 -37.22 1.17 -25.35
C GLU A 5 -35.92 0.88 -24.57
N THR A 6 -35.57 -0.41 -24.54
CA THR A 6 -34.17 -0.86 -24.51
C THR A 6 -33.48 -0.52 -25.84
N GLN A 7 -32.61 0.49 -25.84
CA GLN A 7 -31.61 0.67 -26.89
C GLN A 7 -30.35 -0.13 -26.54
N ASP A 8 -30.13 -1.18 -27.32
CA ASP A 8 -28.92 -1.97 -27.41
C ASP A 8 -27.90 -1.20 -28.28
N THR A 9 -26.86 -0.67 -27.65
CA THR A 9 -25.70 -0.09 -28.35
C THR A 9 -24.48 -0.93 -28.04
N THR A 10 -24.29 -1.97 -28.85
CA THR A 10 -23.04 -2.73 -28.99
C THR A 10 -22.33 -2.31 -30.28
N GLU A 11 -21.46 -1.30 -30.20
CA GLU A 11 -20.37 -1.03 -31.15
C GLU A 11 -19.22 -0.45 -30.30
N GLY A 12 -18.01 -0.98 -30.24
CA GLY A 12 -17.20 -1.47 -31.35
C GLY A 12 -16.05 -0.49 -31.61
N GLN A 13 -15.16 -0.28 -30.63
CA GLN A 13 -13.89 0.45 -30.79
C GLN A 13 -12.88 -0.26 -29.87
N GLY A 14 -11.95 -1.05 -30.38
CA GLY A 14 -10.81 -0.59 -31.15
C GLY A 14 -9.61 -0.68 -30.22
N THR A 15 -9.02 -1.87 -30.13
CA THR A 15 -7.74 -2.08 -29.44
C THR A 15 -6.66 -1.36 -30.24
N ASP A 16 -6.34 -0.14 -29.83
CA ASP A 16 -5.17 0.59 -30.29
C ASP A 16 -3.94 -0.11 -29.67
N GLU A 17 -3.30 -0.95 -30.48
CA GLU A 17 -1.99 -1.52 -30.19
C GLU A 17 -0.98 -0.36 -30.15
N THR A 18 -0.79 0.24 -28.98
CA THR A 18 0.37 1.09 -28.72
C THR A 18 1.62 0.23 -28.82
N GLN A 19 2.24 0.33 -30.00
CA GLN A 19 3.55 -0.17 -30.33
C GLN A 19 4.55 0.47 -29.35
N ASP A 20 5.09 -0.34 -28.45
CA ASP A 20 6.19 0.02 -27.55
C ASP A 20 7.43 0.35 -28.39
N ASP A 21 7.60 1.63 -28.72
CA ASP A 21 8.87 2.19 -29.14
C ASP A 21 9.83 2.15 -27.95
N TYR A 22 10.46 0.98 -27.79
CA TYR A 22 11.60 0.77 -26.91
C TYR A 22 12.78 1.58 -27.45
N VAL A 23 12.83 2.86 -27.06
CA VAL A 23 13.99 3.73 -27.30
C VAL A 23 15.13 3.16 -26.47
N GLY A 24 15.98 2.37 -27.11
CA GLY A 24 17.23 1.89 -26.55
C GLY A 24 18.07 3.10 -26.16
N ALA A 25 18.12 3.37 -24.86
CA ALA A 25 19.13 4.24 -24.29
C ALA A 25 20.48 3.55 -24.49
N GLU A 26 21.21 3.97 -25.52
CA GLU A 26 22.64 3.75 -25.65
C GLU A 26 23.29 4.32 -24.39
N LEU A 27 23.59 3.44 -23.43
CA LEU A 27 24.48 3.72 -22.33
C LEU A 27 25.86 3.95 -22.95
N ASN A 28 26.26 5.21 -23.02
CA ASN A 28 27.64 5.60 -23.30
C ASN A 28 28.52 5.07 -22.15
N ASP A 29 29.14 3.92 -22.37
CA ASP A 29 30.21 3.34 -21.56
C ASP A 29 31.52 4.14 -21.73
N ASP A 30 31.55 5.39 -21.27
CA ASP A 30 32.77 6.23 -21.30
C ASP A 30 32.96 7.05 -19.99
N ASP A 31 32.47 6.55 -18.86
CA ASP A 31 32.90 7.05 -17.56
C ASP A 31 34.18 6.32 -17.14
N GLU A 32 35.31 6.94 -17.52
CA GLU A 32 36.63 6.72 -16.95
C GLU A 32 36.55 6.75 -15.42
N ILE A 33 36.53 5.56 -14.80
CA ILE A 33 36.73 5.42 -13.36
C ILE A 33 38.12 5.99 -13.04
N PRO A 34 38.24 7.05 -12.23
CA PRO A 34 39.53 7.54 -11.78
C PRO A 34 40.18 6.43 -10.96
N SER A 35 41.31 5.92 -11.45
CA SER A 35 42.24 5.06 -10.71
C SER A 35 42.71 5.83 -9.46
N GLY A 36 41.91 5.76 -8.39
CA GLY A 36 42.26 6.26 -7.08
C GLY A 36 43.45 5.47 -6.56
N GLU A 37 44.57 6.18 -6.41
CA GLU A 37 45.77 5.76 -5.71
C GLU A 37 45.41 5.03 -4.41
N GLN A 38 45.96 3.84 -4.24
CA GLN A 38 45.90 3.12 -2.99
C GLN A 38 46.66 3.94 -1.93
N PRO A 39 46.01 4.36 -0.83
CA PRO A 39 46.74 4.94 0.28
C PRO A 39 47.57 3.85 0.94
N ASP A 40 48.86 4.16 1.06
CA ASP A 40 49.88 3.38 1.74
C ASP A 40 49.44 2.92 3.13
N SER A 41 49.93 1.73 3.44
CA SER A 41 49.72 0.99 4.67
C SER A 41 50.16 1.79 5.89
N GLN A 42 49.19 2.30 6.65
CA GLN A 42 49.43 2.78 8.01
C GLN A 42 49.39 1.60 8.98
N GLU A 43 50.61 1.23 9.37
CA GLU A 43 51.06 0.76 10.68
C GLU A 43 49.97 0.57 11.75
N ALA A 44 49.83 -0.68 12.19
CA ALA A 44 48.91 -1.12 13.21
C ALA A 44 49.24 -0.49 14.58
N GLU A 45 48.51 0.57 14.94
CA GLU A 45 48.39 1.03 16.31
C GLU A 45 47.55 0.05 17.15
N ALA A 46 48.02 -0.20 18.36
CA ALA A 46 47.47 -1.12 19.34
C ALA A 46 45.98 -0.82 19.67
N PRO A 47 45.18 -1.83 20.06
CA PRO A 47 43.76 -1.67 20.33
C PRO A 47 43.53 -0.68 21.47
N SER A 48 43.05 0.53 21.12
CA SER A 48 42.55 1.47 22.10
C SER A 48 41.29 0.90 22.74
N VAL A 49 41.26 0.98 24.06
CA VAL A 49 40.16 0.62 24.96
C VAL A 49 38.80 0.93 24.32
N GLU A 50 37.94 -0.09 24.25
CA GLU A 50 36.53 -0.02 23.81
C GLU A 50 35.80 1.11 24.54
N ASP A 51 35.74 2.28 23.90
CA ASP A 51 34.84 3.35 24.29
C ASP A 51 33.44 2.91 23.84
N LYS A 52 32.73 2.24 24.76
CA LYS A 52 31.32 1.87 24.56
C LYS A 52 30.58 3.15 24.13
N PRO A 53 30.04 3.22 22.90
CA PRO A 53 29.26 4.37 22.48
C PRO A 53 28.17 4.59 23.53
N ALA A 54 28.19 5.76 24.17
CA ALA A 54 27.22 6.12 25.20
C ALA A 54 25.83 5.84 24.65
N GLU A 55 25.06 4.99 25.35
CA GLU A 55 23.68 4.70 24.97
C GLU A 55 22.98 6.03 24.70
N PRO A 56 22.41 6.24 23.49
CA PRO A 56 21.78 7.49 23.16
C PRO A 56 20.69 7.73 24.20
N GLN A 57 20.89 8.76 25.04
CA GLN A 57 19.89 9.10 26.03
C GLN A 57 18.59 9.38 25.29
N PRO A 58 17.45 8.83 25.74
CA PRO A 58 16.18 9.04 25.10
C PRO A 58 15.93 10.54 25.02
N GLN A 59 16.01 11.10 23.81
CA GLN A 59 15.68 12.50 23.59
C GLN A 59 14.26 12.71 24.11
N GLY A 60 14.10 13.70 24.99
CA GLY A 60 12.79 14.06 25.52
C GLY A 60 11.84 14.47 24.39
N PRO A 61 10.53 14.55 24.68
CA PRO A 61 9.58 15.11 23.72
C PRO A 61 10.00 16.54 23.34
N ASP A 62 9.80 16.89 22.07
CA ASP A 62 10.12 18.21 21.53
C ASP A 62 9.39 19.32 22.32
N ASP A 63 10.07 20.44 22.58
CA ASP A 63 9.52 21.56 23.36
C ASP A 63 8.26 22.15 22.70
N GLU A 64 8.16 22.05 21.38
CA GLU A 64 6.98 22.46 20.63
C GLU A 64 5.76 21.59 20.95
N LEU A 65 5.94 20.27 21.09
CA LEU A 65 4.86 19.36 21.48
C LEU A 65 4.40 19.61 22.92
N LEU A 66 5.32 19.96 23.82
CA LEU A 66 4.99 20.33 25.20
C LEU A 66 4.11 21.58 25.25
N ASN A 67 4.41 22.60 24.43
CA ASN A 67 3.59 23.81 24.35
C ASN A 67 2.18 23.54 23.80
N ILE A 68 2.07 22.72 22.75
CA ILE A 68 0.76 22.37 22.20
C ILE A 68 -0.05 21.53 23.22
N ALA A 69 0.60 20.58 23.92
CA ALA A 69 -0.06 19.81 24.98
C ALA A 69 -0.55 20.70 26.13
N ALA A 70 0.26 21.69 26.54
CA ALA A 70 -0.15 22.68 27.54
C ALA A 70 -1.37 23.50 27.10
N ASN A 71 -1.44 23.91 25.83
CA ASN A 71 -2.61 24.60 25.26
C ASN A 71 -3.88 23.72 25.23
N LEU A 72 -3.72 22.40 25.18
CA LEU A 72 -4.82 21.43 25.33
C LEU A 72 -5.20 21.19 26.80
N GLY A 73 -4.52 21.85 27.75
CA GLY A 73 -4.75 21.69 29.19
C GLY A 73 -4.19 20.38 29.74
N TRP A 74 -3.21 19.78 29.05
CA TRP A 74 -2.55 18.56 29.54
C TRP A 74 -1.47 18.92 30.54
N ASP A 75 -1.42 18.15 31.62
CA ASP A 75 -0.34 18.25 32.60
C ASP A 75 0.89 17.44 32.14
N GLU A 76 2.04 17.77 32.70
CA GLU A 76 3.31 17.12 32.36
C GLU A 76 3.26 15.60 32.60
N THR A 77 2.45 15.15 33.57
CA THR A 77 2.20 13.73 33.88
C THR A 77 1.57 13.01 32.69
N LYS A 78 0.50 13.57 32.10
CA LYS A 78 -0.13 12.99 30.90
C LYS A 78 0.84 12.96 29.73
N VAL A 79 1.57 14.05 29.51
CA VAL A 79 2.53 14.12 28.39
C VAL A 79 3.59 13.01 28.49
N ARG A 80 4.17 12.83 29.68
CA ARG A 80 5.14 11.74 29.92
C ARG A 80 4.52 10.36 29.81
N ALA A 81 3.26 10.19 30.22
CA ALA A 81 2.56 8.90 30.12
C ALA A 81 2.37 8.45 28.66
N TYR A 82 2.20 9.38 27.72
CA TYR A 82 2.09 9.05 26.29
C TYR A 82 3.46 8.85 25.62
N GLY A 83 4.54 9.45 26.14
CA GLY A 83 5.90 9.23 25.67
C GLY A 83 6.04 9.50 24.16
N ARG A 84 6.50 8.50 23.39
CA ARG A 84 6.64 8.59 21.93
C ARG A 84 5.31 8.70 21.17
N ASN A 85 4.19 8.39 21.81
CA ASN A 85 2.86 8.43 21.21
C ASN A 85 2.11 9.74 21.51
N LEU A 86 2.80 10.75 22.05
CA LEU A 86 2.23 12.04 22.43
C LEU A 86 1.46 12.70 21.28
N GLU A 87 2.05 12.71 20.08
CA GLU A 87 1.46 13.33 18.89
C GLU A 87 0.10 12.71 18.54
N GLY A 88 0.01 11.37 18.48
CA GLY A 88 -1.24 10.67 18.21
C GLY A 88 -2.31 10.90 19.29
N ALA A 89 -1.89 10.96 20.56
CA ALA A 89 -2.80 11.21 21.68
C ALA A 89 -3.38 12.63 21.63
N MET A 90 -2.57 13.63 21.26
CA MET A 90 -3.01 15.02 21.10
C MET A 90 -3.98 15.17 19.93
N PHE A 91 -3.71 14.51 18.81
CA PHE A 91 -4.66 14.48 17.68
C PHE A 91 -5.99 13.86 18.08
N HIS A 92 -5.99 12.77 18.84
CA HIS A 92 -7.22 12.16 19.33
C HIS A 92 -8.03 13.09 20.23
N GLU A 93 -7.37 13.83 21.12
CA GLU A 93 -8.04 14.80 22.00
C GLU A 93 -8.61 16.00 21.22
N LEU A 94 -7.88 16.49 20.21
CA LEU A 94 -8.37 17.51 19.29
C LEU A 94 -9.63 17.04 18.56
N GLU A 95 -9.65 15.79 18.08
CA GLU A 95 -10.82 15.19 17.44
C GLU A 95 -12.01 15.08 18.41
N LEU A 96 -11.77 14.61 19.64
CA LEU A 96 -12.79 14.53 20.70
C LEU A 96 -13.34 15.92 21.05
N ARG A 97 -12.48 16.94 21.11
CA ARG A 97 -12.91 18.32 21.36
C ARG A 97 -13.75 18.85 20.21
N ARG A 98 -13.36 18.60 18.96
CA ARG A 98 -14.14 18.95 17.77
C ARG A 98 -15.49 18.27 17.77
N GLN A 99 -15.55 16.98 18.11
CA GLN A 99 -16.81 16.25 18.27
C GLN A 99 -17.68 16.87 19.37
N LYS A 100 -17.12 17.15 20.55
CA LYS A 100 -17.85 17.81 21.65
C LYS A 100 -18.33 19.20 21.28
N GLU A 101 -17.57 19.97 20.51
CA GLU A 101 -18.00 21.28 20.01
C GLU A 101 -19.15 21.15 19.01
N VAL A 102 -19.09 20.19 18.08
CA VAL A 102 -20.19 19.89 17.15
C VAL A 102 -21.44 19.42 17.92
N GLU A 103 -21.27 18.55 18.92
CA GLU A 103 -22.36 18.10 19.79
C GLU A 103 -22.93 19.25 20.63
N ALA A 104 -22.09 20.13 21.17
CA ALA A 104 -22.53 21.29 21.94
C ALA A 104 -23.26 22.31 21.06
N VAL A 105 -22.82 22.53 19.81
CA VAL A 105 -23.51 23.36 18.83
C VAL A 105 -24.84 22.72 18.43
N SER A 106 -24.88 21.40 18.24
CA SER A 106 -26.11 20.65 17.97
C SER A 106 -27.08 20.67 19.15
N ALA A 107 -26.59 20.55 20.38
CA ALA A 107 -27.37 20.61 21.61
C ALA A 107 -27.94 22.02 21.84
N LYS A 108 -27.12 23.08 21.68
CA LYS A 108 -27.61 24.48 21.69
C LYS A 108 -28.62 24.74 20.59
N GLY A 109 -28.42 24.17 19.39
CA GLY A 109 -29.39 24.25 18.30
C GLY A 109 -30.75 23.61 18.61
N LYS A 110 -30.81 22.68 19.57
CA LYS A 110 -32.08 22.11 20.08
C LYS A 110 -32.71 22.97 21.17
N GLU A 111 -31.91 23.68 21.96
CA GLU A 111 -32.39 24.62 22.99
C GLU A 111 -32.91 25.94 22.39
N ASP A 112 -32.34 26.36 21.26
CA ASP A 112 -32.81 27.49 20.44
C ASP A 112 -33.96 27.12 19.48
N GLN A 113 -34.69 26.03 19.74
CA GLN A 113 -35.96 25.80 19.06
C GLN A 113 -36.91 26.94 19.43
N ILE A 114 -37.00 27.92 18.52
CA ILE A 114 -37.91 29.05 18.63
C ILE A 114 -39.30 28.46 18.87
N ALA A 115 -39.80 28.64 20.10
CA ALA A 115 -41.14 28.19 20.44
C ALA A 115 -42.11 28.74 19.38
N PRO A 116 -43.13 27.96 18.96
CA PRO A 116 -44.12 28.45 18.03
C PRO A 116 -44.65 29.79 18.51
N LEU A 117 -44.63 30.79 17.64
CA LEU A 117 -45.22 32.10 17.93
C LEU A 117 -46.70 31.87 18.16
N ASP A 118 -47.14 32.08 19.40
CA ASP A 118 -48.54 32.14 19.79
C ASP A 118 -48.93 33.61 19.94
N PRO A 119 -49.58 34.21 18.92
CA PRO A 119 -49.95 35.62 18.96
C PRO A 119 -51.10 35.81 19.96
N GLN A 120 -50.77 36.18 21.20
CA GLN A 120 -51.73 36.52 22.24
C GLN A 120 -52.31 37.93 22.03
N PHE A 121 -53.04 38.13 20.93
CA PHE A 121 -53.89 39.30 20.74
C PHE A 121 -55.33 38.89 21.05
N SER A 122 -55.91 39.45 22.12
CA SER A 122 -57.32 39.25 22.44
C SER A 122 -58.20 40.06 21.49
N SER A 123 -59.36 39.51 21.12
CA SER A 123 -60.37 40.22 20.30
C SER A 123 -61.00 41.41 21.03
N ASP A 124 -60.79 41.50 22.34
CA ASP A 124 -61.39 42.52 23.19
C ASP A 124 -60.61 43.84 23.14
N GLU A 125 -59.33 43.78 22.76
CA GLU A 125 -58.43 44.95 22.69
C GLU A 125 -58.15 45.42 21.25
N PHE A 126 -58.35 44.57 20.24
CA PHE A 126 -57.96 44.84 18.85
C PHE A 126 -59.07 44.51 17.85
N ASP A 127 -59.08 45.23 16.71
CA ASP A 127 -59.96 44.96 15.57
C ASP A 127 -59.74 43.52 15.03
N GLU A 128 -60.84 42.82 14.70
CA GLU A 128 -60.84 41.46 14.16
C GLU A 128 -59.92 41.29 12.94
N LYS A 129 -59.77 42.33 12.12
CA LYS A 129 -58.85 42.30 10.97
C LYS A 129 -57.39 42.20 11.40
N ILE A 130 -57.01 42.89 12.47
CA ILE A 130 -55.65 42.87 13.03
C ILE A 130 -55.38 41.50 13.66
N VAL A 131 -56.35 40.95 14.39
CA VAL A 131 -56.23 39.60 14.99
C VAL A 131 -56.07 38.54 13.90
N THR A 132 -56.88 38.60 12.83
CA THR A 132 -56.79 37.67 11.69
C THR A 132 -55.45 37.79 10.96
N TRP A 133 -55.00 39.02 10.70
CA TRP A 133 -53.70 39.24 10.07
C TRP A 133 -52.54 38.73 10.93
N ASN A 134 -52.52 39.02 12.23
CA ASN A 134 -51.50 38.52 13.15
C ASN A 134 -51.48 36.98 13.21
N LYS A 135 -52.64 36.32 13.20
CA LYS A 135 -52.72 34.85 13.11
C LYS A 135 -52.08 34.34 11.82
N SER A 136 -52.37 34.94 10.68
CA SER A 136 -51.77 34.53 9.40
C SER A 136 -50.25 34.74 9.34
N VAL A 137 -49.76 35.82 9.95
CA VAL A 137 -48.32 36.08 10.07
C VAL A 137 -47.67 35.05 10.98
N ALA A 138 -48.27 34.76 12.15
CA ALA A 138 -47.75 33.74 13.06
C ALA A 138 -47.72 32.35 12.43
N GLU A 139 -48.77 31.97 11.69
CA GLU A 139 -48.83 30.71 10.94
C GLU A 139 -47.71 30.64 9.89
N THR A 140 -47.52 31.70 9.11
CA THR A 140 -46.43 31.78 8.10
C THR A 140 -45.05 31.70 8.76
N VAL A 141 -44.83 32.39 9.89
CA VAL A 141 -43.54 32.34 10.60
C VAL A 141 -43.31 30.96 11.20
N ASN A 142 -44.32 30.34 11.80
CA ASN A 142 -44.21 28.98 12.35
C ASN A 142 -43.90 27.96 11.24
N GLN A 143 -44.49 28.11 10.06
CA GLN A 143 -44.15 27.30 8.89
C GLN A 143 -42.69 27.51 8.47
N LEU A 144 -42.22 28.76 8.36
CA LEU A 144 -40.83 29.05 8.00
C LEU A 144 -39.83 28.51 9.05
N VAL A 145 -40.17 28.55 10.34
CA VAL A 145 -39.35 27.97 11.42
C VAL A 145 -39.28 26.44 11.26
N ALA A 146 -40.40 25.78 10.97
CA ALA A 146 -40.44 24.34 10.73
C ALA A 146 -39.61 23.95 9.49
N GLU A 147 -39.77 24.67 8.37
CA GLU A 147 -38.98 24.46 7.16
C GLU A 147 -37.47 24.68 7.40
N ASN A 148 -37.09 25.70 8.20
CA ASN A 148 -35.69 25.94 8.54
C ASN A 148 -35.11 24.80 9.40
N ALA A 149 -35.88 24.28 10.35
CA ALA A 149 -35.48 23.14 11.18
C ALA A 149 -35.26 21.88 10.33
N GLU A 150 -36.16 21.60 9.38
CA GLU A 150 -36.03 20.49 8.43
C GLU A 150 -34.78 20.65 7.54
N LEU A 151 -34.56 21.85 6.99
CA LEU A 151 -33.37 22.14 6.19
C LEU A 151 -32.07 21.92 6.97
N ARG A 152 -32.01 22.36 8.23
CA ARG A 152 -30.84 22.13 9.09
C ARG A 152 -30.59 20.64 9.32
N GLN A 153 -31.64 19.87 9.58
CA GLN A 153 -31.54 18.42 9.76
C GLN A 153 -31.08 17.73 8.47
N SER A 154 -31.59 18.18 7.31
CA SER A 154 -31.18 17.69 6.00
C SER A 154 -29.70 17.97 5.72
N VAL A 155 -29.23 19.19 5.97
CA VAL A 155 -27.81 19.58 5.82
C VAL A 155 -26.91 18.76 6.74
N GLN A 156 -27.30 18.55 8.00
CA GLN A 156 -26.54 17.68 8.91
C GLN A 156 -26.49 16.23 8.41
N GLY A 157 -27.60 15.71 7.88
CA GLY A 157 -27.66 14.38 7.29
C GLY A 157 -26.76 14.23 6.05
N LEU A 158 -26.70 15.26 5.20
CA LEU A 158 -25.82 15.29 4.03
C LEU A 158 -24.34 15.35 4.45
N GLN A 159 -23.99 16.24 5.39
CA GLN A 159 -22.62 16.33 5.92
C GLN A 159 -22.15 15.01 6.53
N GLY A 160 -23.02 14.31 7.28
CA GLY A 160 -22.71 12.99 7.81
C GLY A 160 -22.40 11.97 6.71
N ARG A 161 -23.26 11.89 5.69
CA ARG A 161 -23.07 10.98 4.55
C ARG A 161 -21.83 11.29 3.73
N ASP A 162 -21.54 12.57 3.49
CA ASP A 162 -20.36 12.99 2.76
C ASP A 162 -19.08 12.67 3.55
N SER A 163 -19.10 12.87 4.87
CA SER A 163 -17.98 12.49 5.73
C SER A 163 -17.72 10.97 5.75
N GLU A 164 -18.79 10.16 5.73
CA GLU A 164 -18.68 8.69 5.69
C GLU A 164 -18.14 8.22 4.32
N ARG A 165 -18.64 8.79 3.23
CA ARG A 165 -18.15 8.51 1.88
C ARG A 165 -16.68 8.86 1.72
N GLU A 166 -16.30 10.03 2.23
CA GLU A 166 -14.90 10.47 2.19
C GLU A 166 -14.01 9.56 3.04
N ALA A 167 -14.46 9.13 4.22
CA ALA A 167 -13.72 8.17 5.05
C ALA A 167 -13.51 6.83 4.33
N VAL A 168 -14.55 6.31 3.67
CA VAL A 168 -14.44 5.07 2.86
C VAL A 168 -13.48 5.25 1.68
N ARG A 169 -13.54 6.40 1.00
CA ARG A 169 -12.64 6.71 -0.11
C ARG A 169 -11.19 6.78 0.34
N ILE A 170 -10.91 7.54 1.41
CA ILE A 170 -9.57 7.68 2.01
C ILE A 170 -9.00 6.30 2.36
N GLU A 171 -9.80 5.44 2.96
CA GLU A 171 -9.37 4.08 3.30
C GLU A 171 -9.12 3.21 2.06
N THR A 172 -9.97 3.31 1.04
CA THR A 172 -9.80 2.57 -0.21
C THR A 172 -8.52 2.99 -0.94
N ASP A 173 -8.26 4.31 -1.01
CA ASP A 173 -7.05 4.87 -1.60
C ASP A 173 -5.80 4.46 -0.81
N PHE A 174 -5.91 4.42 0.53
CA PHE A 174 -4.84 3.94 1.41
C PHE A 174 -4.54 2.45 1.19
N ASP A 175 -5.56 1.60 1.16
CA ASP A 175 -5.41 0.16 0.94
C ASP A 175 -4.87 -0.13 -0.47
N ALA A 176 -5.29 0.66 -1.48
CA ALA A 176 -4.71 0.62 -2.82
C ALA A 176 -3.20 0.95 -2.77
N GLY A 177 -2.82 1.99 -2.04
CA GLY A 177 -1.41 2.33 -1.80
C GLY A 177 -0.63 1.18 -1.18
N VAL A 178 -1.18 0.53 -0.15
CA VAL A 178 -0.53 -0.62 0.53
C VAL A 178 -0.36 -1.78 -0.44
N SER A 179 -1.39 -2.13 -1.22
CA SER A 179 -1.29 -3.21 -2.21
C SER A 179 -0.28 -2.90 -3.33
N GLY A 180 -0.11 -1.62 -3.68
CA GLY A 180 0.87 -1.17 -4.67
C GLY A 180 2.34 -1.29 -4.25
N LEU A 181 2.64 -1.49 -2.95
CA LEU A 181 4.02 -1.68 -2.48
C LEU A 181 4.61 -3.05 -2.87
N GLY A 182 3.76 -4.03 -3.18
CA GLY A 182 4.15 -5.37 -3.62
C GLY A 182 4.26 -6.40 -2.49
N GLU A 183 4.40 -7.68 -2.87
CA GLU A 183 4.33 -8.83 -1.96
C GLU A 183 5.40 -8.82 -0.86
N ALA A 184 6.55 -8.18 -1.11
CA ALA A 184 7.65 -8.09 -0.15
C ALA A 184 7.27 -7.34 1.15
N TYR A 185 6.24 -6.48 1.11
CA TYR A 185 5.77 -5.73 2.27
C TYR A 185 4.62 -6.42 3.02
N GLU A 186 4.09 -7.54 2.52
CA GLU A 186 2.94 -8.23 3.14
C GLU A 186 3.26 -8.74 4.55
N SER A 187 4.51 -9.11 4.82
CA SER A 187 4.97 -9.53 6.16
C SER A 187 4.95 -8.39 7.18
N LEU A 188 5.04 -7.15 6.72
CA LEU A 188 5.09 -5.94 7.55
C LEU A 188 3.73 -5.26 7.68
N LEU A 189 2.97 -5.22 6.59
CA LEU A 189 1.71 -4.48 6.49
C LEU A 189 0.49 -5.40 6.48
N GLY A 190 0.66 -6.71 6.44
CA GLY A 190 -0.43 -7.67 6.35
C GLY A 190 -1.13 -7.65 4.99
N LYS A 191 -1.93 -8.68 4.73
CA LYS A 191 -2.74 -8.79 3.51
C LYS A 191 -4.17 -8.29 3.74
N GLY A 192 -4.79 -7.77 2.69
CA GLY A 192 -6.19 -7.36 2.69
C GLY A 192 -6.43 -5.92 3.14
N PRO A 193 -7.70 -5.50 3.21
CA PRO A 193 -8.09 -4.14 3.57
C PRO A 193 -7.89 -3.87 5.06
N THR A 194 -7.66 -2.60 5.41
CA THR A 194 -7.28 -2.21 6.78
C THR A 194 -8.34 -2.57 7.82
N ARG A 195 -9.63 -2.46 7.49
CA ARG A 195 -10.77 -2.91 8.32
C ARG A 195 -10.74 -4.39 8.73
N GLN A 196 -10.06 -5.25 7.97
CA GLN A 196 -10.02 -6.70 8.24
C GLN A 196 -8.83 -7.12 9.10
N LEU A 197 -7.87 -6.22 9.32
CA LEU A 197 -6.74 -6.50 10.19
C LEU A 197 -7.16 -6.45 11.67
N LYS A 198 -6.48 -7.24 12.50
CA LYS A 198 -6.71 -7.21 13.95
C LYS A 198 -6.09 -5.92 14.51
N GLN A 199 -6.84 -5.19 15.32
CA GLN A 199 -6.41 -3.88 15.84
C GLN A 199 -5.15 -3.94 16.72
N ASP A 200 -4.89 -5.09 17.33
CA ASP A 200 -3.74 -5.39 18.19
C ASP A 200 -2.55 -5.99 17.42
N SER A 201 -2.65 -6.12 16.08
CA SER A 201 -1.59 -6.70 15.26
C SER A 201 -0.49 -5.68 14.94
N PRO A 202 0.78 -6.13 14.79
CA PRO A 202 1.88 -5.25 14.40
C PRO A 202 1.66 -4.64 13.00
N GLU A 203 0.97 -5.36 12.12
CA GLU A 203 0.62 -4.90 10.77
C GLU A 203 -0.36 -3.73 10.80
N PHE A 204 -1.40 -3.81 11.63
CA PHE A 204 -2.33 -2.72 11.85
C PHE A 204 -1.64 -1.51 12.46
N ALA A 205 -0.76 -1.73 13.45
CA ALA A 205 0.04 -0.65 14.05
C ALA A 205 0.91 0.07 13.01
N LYS A 206 1.54 -0.67 12.10
CA LYS A 206 2.33 -0.09 11.00
C LYS A 206 1.49 0.68 10.01
N ARG A 207 0.32 0.18 9.61
CA ARG A 207 -0.62 0.92 8.75
C ARG A 207 -1.13 2.20 9.43
N SER A 208 -1.44 2.12 10.72
CA SER A 208 -1.84 3.28 11.53
C SER A 208 -0.74 4.35 11.61
N GLU A 209 0.52 3.93 11.73
CA GLU A 209 1.68 4.82 11.71
C GLU A 209 1.80 5.56 10.37
N ILE A 210 1.64 4.86 9.24
CA ILE A 210 1.62 5.47 7.89
C ILE A 210 0.45 6.46 7.79
N GLY A 211 -0.76 6.07 8.17
CA GLY A 211 -1.94 6.94 8.12
C GLY A 211 -1.78 8.20 8.98
N THR A 212 -1.12 8.09 10.13
CA THR A 212 -0.77 9.23 10.99
C THR A 212 0.19 10.17 10.29
N LYS A 213 1.25 9.65 9.65
CA LYS A 213 2.21 10.47 8.89
C LYS A 213 1.56 11.13 7.67
N MET A 214 0.64 10.44 6.98
CA MET A 214 -0.14 11.06 5.89
C MET A 214 -0.94 12.27 6.36
N ARG A 215 -1.58 12.18 7.53
CA ARG A 215 -2.35 13.30 8.11
C ARG A 215 -1.46 14.49 8.46
N ILE A 216 -0.29 14.22 9.06
CA ILE A 216 0.70 15.25 9.39
C ILE A 216 1.17 15.96 8.11
N LEU A 217 1.56 15.19 7.08
CA LEU A 217 1.97 15.73 5.79
C LEU A 217 0.85 16.55 5.14
N HIS A 218 -0.37 16.02 5.10
CA HIS A 218 -1.52 16.71 4.53
C HIS A 218 -1.75 18.07 5.19
N ASN A 219 -1.74 18.14 6.53
CA ASN A 219 -1.90 19.39 7.26
C ASN A 219 -0.74 20.36 7.01
N GLY A 220 0.50 19.86 6.95
CA GLY A 220 1.68 20.67 6.63
C GLY A 220 1.61 21.27 5.22
N TYR A 221 1.19 20.48 4.23
CA TYR A 221 0.98 20.97 2.87
C TYR A 221 -0.16 21.99 2.79
N GLN A 222 -1.28 21.74 3.49
CA GLN A 222 -2.38 22.70 3.54
C GLN A 222 -1.96 24.04 4.15
N ALA A 223 -1.13 24.03 5.19
CA ALA A 223 -0.63 25.25 5.83
C ALA A 223 0.20 26.13 4.89
N VAL A 224 0.86 25.53 3.89
CA VAL A 224 1.61 26.24 2.83
C VAL A 224 0.79 26.47 1.56
N GLY A 225 -0.52 26.20 1.59
CA GLY A 225 -1.42 26.38 0.44
C GLY A 225 -1.24 25.36 -0.68
N ARG A 226 -0.64 24.19 -0.40
CA ARG A 226 -0.49 23.08 -1.34
C ARG A 226 -1.48 21.97 -0.99
N ALA A 227 -2.15 21.43 -2.01
CA ALA A 227 -3.04 20.28 -1.88
C ALA A 227 -2.42 19.08 -2.63
N PRO A 228 -1.59 18.25 -1.96
CA PRO A 228 -1.00 17.05 -2.58
C PRO A 228 -2.09 16.00 -2.84
N SER A 229 -1.83 15.14 -3.81
CA SER A 229 -2.67 13.96 -4.05
C SER A 229 -2.49 12.93 -2.93
N MET A 230 -3.51 12.08 -2.74
CA MET A 230 -3.47 11.02 -1.72
C MET A 230 -2.34 10.02 -1.97
N SER A 231 -2.04 9.73 -3.25
CA SER A 231 -0.93 8.85 -3.63
C SER A 231 0.44 9.44 -3.29
N GLU A 232 0.64 10.75 -3.48
CA GLU A 232 1.87 11.44 -3.06
C GLU A 232 2.03 11.40 -1.54
N LEU A 233 0.96 11.72 -0.80
CA LEU A 233 0.95 11.65 0.66
C LEU A 233 1.28 10.24 1.17
N PHE A 234 0.68 9.22 0.56
CA PHE A 234 0.94 7.83 0.92
C PHE A 234 2.39 7.46 0.64
N SER A 235 2.90 7.77 -0.55
CA SER A 235 4.27 7.43 -0.96
C SER A 235 5.30 8.06 -0.04
N GLU A 236 5.10 9.33 0.32
CA GLU A 236 5.99 10.07 1.22
C GLU A 236 5.91 9.54 2.65
N ALA A 237 4.69 9.31 3.18
CA ALA A 237 4.50 8.71 4.49
C ALA A 237 5.09 7.29 4.59
N ALA A 238 4.90 6.46 3.56
CA ALA A 238 5.45 5.11 3.50
C ALA A 238 6.97 5.13 3.51
N ARG A 239 7.63 6.04 2.77
CA ARG A 239 9.09 6.21 2.82
C ARG A 239 9.59 6.59 4.22
N ILE A 240 8.88 7.47 4.91
CA ILE A 240 9.24 7.90 6.27
C ILE A 240 9.14 6.71 7.25
N VAL A 241 8.06 5.93 7.17
CA VAL A 241 7.78 4.85 8.14
C VAL A 241 8.55 3.57 7.83
N LEU A 242 8.73 3.25 6.54
CA LEU A 242 9.28 1.98 6.05
C LEU A 242 10.70 2.12 5.50
N GLY A 243 11.37 3.28 5.62
CA GLY A 243 12.67 3.52 4.99
C GLY A 243 13.71 2.45 5.32
N ASN A 244 13.87 2.12 6.60
CA ASN A 244 14.83 1.09 7.06
C ASN A 244 14.47 -0.32 6.55
N GLN A 245 13.18 -0.65 6.52
CA GLN A 245 12.70 -1.94 6.04
C GLN A 245 12.83 -2.05 4.52
N SER A 246 12.61 -0.96 3.79
CA SER A 246 12.73 -0.88 2.33
C SER A 246 14.16 -1.18 1.89
N GLU A 247 15.16 -0.64 2.60
CA GLU A 247 16.56 -0.98 2.35
C GLU A 247 16.87 -2.45 2.59
N THR A 248 16.30 -3.03 3.66
CA THR A 248 16.51 -4.45 4.01
C THR A 248 15.90 -5.36 2.93
N ILE A 249 14.65 -5.10 2.53
CA ILE A 249 13.95 -5.81 1.45
C ILE A 249 14.72 -5.68 0.13
N ALA A 250 15.23 -4.49 -0.19
CA ALA A 250 16.01 -4.27 -1.40
C ALA A 250 17.31 -5.09 -1.39
N ARG A 251 18.03 -5.15 -0.26
CA ARG A 251 19.23 -5.99 -0.10
C ARG A 251 18.92 -7.47 -0.24
N GLU A 252 17.88 -7.97 0.42
CA GLU A 252 17.45 -9.37 0.31
C GLU A 252 17.09 -9.76 -1.14
N LYS A 253 16.43 -8.86 -1.88
CA LYS A 253 16.13 -9.06 -3.30
C LYS A 253 17.41 -9.17 -4.13
N ILE A 254 18.36 -8.25 -3.94
CA ILE A 254 19.66 -8.25 -4.65
C ILE A 254 20.44 -9.53 -4.32
N ASP A 255 20.51 -9.92 -3.05
CA ASP A 255 21.20 -11.13 -2.61
C ASP A 255 20.55 -12.38 -3.21
N GLY A 256 19.22 -12.44 -3.26
CA GLY A 256 18.49 -13.50 -3.93
C GLY A 256 18.78 -13.59 -5.43
N GLU A 257 18.88 -12.45 -6.12
CA GLU A 257 19.26 -12.40 -7.54
C GLU A 257 20.71 -12.85 -7.76
N ILE A 258 21.65 -12.42 -6.91
CA ILE A 258 23.05 -12.85 -6.95
C ILE A 258 23.15 -14.37 -6.73
N GLN A 259 22.42 -14.92 -5.76
CA GLN A 259 22.39 -16.36 -5.52
C GLN A 259 21.83 -17.13 -6.71
N LYS A 260 20.73 -16.67 -7.32
CA LYS A 260 20.15 -17.26 -8.54
C LYS A 260 21.16 -17.24 -9.70
N ARG A 261 21.85 -16.12 -9.92
CA ARG A 261 22.92 -16.00 -10.95
C ARG A 261 24.08 -16.94 -10.65
N ARG A 262 24.54 -17.03 -9.39
CA ARG A 262 25.60 -17.97 -8.99
C ARG A 262 25.20 -19.42 -9.26
N ALA A 263 23.95 -19.81 -8.97
CA ALA A 263 23.46 -21.16 -9.27
C ALA A 263 23.44 -21.46 -10.79
N GLN A 264 23.08 -20.46 -11.61
CA GLN A 264 23.14 -20.58 -13.06
C GLN A 264 24.59 -20.68 -13.59
N VAL A 265 25.52 -19.90 -13.03
CA VAL A 265 26.94 -19.92 -13.44
C VAL A 265 27.66 -21.21 -13.01
N ILE A 266 27.25 -21.85 -11.92
CA ILE A 266 27.78 -23.15 -11.48
C ILE A 266 27.24 -24.30 -12.36
N SER A 267 26.17 -24.06 -13.13
CA SER A 267 25.85 -24.88 -14.31
C SER A 267 26.80 -24.60 -15.48
N LYS A 268 28.06 -24.20 -15.19
CA LYS A 268 29.20 -24.38 -16.07
C LYS A 268 29.07 -25.79 -16.64
N PRO A 269 29.15 -26.03 -17.96
CA PRO A 269 29.10 -27.36 -18.51
C PRO A 269 30.18 -28.15 -17.80
N GLY A 270 29.74 -28.93 -16.82
CA GLY A 270 30.62 -29.76 -16.04
C GLY A 270 31.34 -30.53 -17.10
N GLY A 271 32.67 -30.44 -17.09
CA GLY A 271 33.46 -31.38 -17.83
C GLY A 271 33.03 -32.75 -17.36
N ARG A 272 31.99 -33.32 -18.00
CA ARG A 272 32.15 -34.57 -18.67
C ARG A 272 33.42 -34.36 -19.50
N GLN A 273 34.57 -34.55 -18.85
CA GLN A 273 35.54 -35.47 -19.36
C GLN A 273 34.74 -36.73 -19.68
N GLY A 274 34.02 -36.71 -20.81
CA GLY A 274 33.86 -37.92 -21.56
C GLY A 274 35.30 -38.38 -21.67
N LYS A 275 35.63 -39.50 -21.02
CA LYS A 275 36.83 -40.25 -21.35
C LYS A 275 37.00 -40.08 -22.84
N SER A 276 38.10 -39.49 -23.27
CA SER A 276 38.37 -39.29 -24.69
C SER A 276 38.21 -40.66 -25.32
N LEU A 277 37.06 -40.88 -25.98
CA LEU A 277 36.74 -42.19 -26.52
C LEU A 277 37.90 -42.54 -27.45
N THR A 278 38.45 -43.73 -27.28
CA THR A 278 39.50 -44.21 -28.18
C THR A 278 38.95 -44.19 -29.61
N GLY A 279 39.84 -44.22 -30.62
CA GLY A 279 39.41 -44.23 -32.02
C GLY A 279 38.38 -45.34 -32.29
N GLU A 280 38.56 -46.51 -31.65
CA GLU A 280 37.67 -47.66 -31.73
C GLU A 280 36.31 -47.40 -31.07
N GLU A 281 36.28 -46.86 -29.86
CA GLU A 281 35.02 -46.56 -29.17
C GLU A 281 34.20 -45.49 -29.93
N ARG A 282 34.87 -44.53 -30.58
CA ARG A 282 34.21 -43.56 -31.47
C ARG A 282 33.62 -44.21 -32.71
N ALA A 283 34.33 -45.16 -33.31
CA ALA A 283 33.85 -45.90 -34.47
C ALA A 283 32.66 -46.79 -34.12
N ALA A 284 32.74 -47.54 -33.01
CA ALA A 284 31.66 -48.39 -32.52
C ALA A 284 30.39 -47.58 -32.23
N ARG A 285 30.52 -46.43 -31.56
CA ARG A 285 29.38 -45.57 -31.25
C ARG A 285 28.72 -44.96 -32.49
N ARG A 286 29.51 -44.59 -33.51
CA ARG A 286 28.98 -44.17 -34.81
C ARG A 286 28.28 -45.30 -35.55
N LEU A 287 28.79 -46.53 -35.43
CA LEU A 287 28.15 -47.71 -36.01
C LEU A 287 26.79 -47.92 -35.34
N ASP A 288 26.73 -47.89 -34.01
CA ASP A 288 25.48 -48.04 -33.25
C ASP A 288 24.44 -46.95 -33.61
N GLU A 289 24.86 -45.68 -33.71
CA GLU A 289 23.98 -44.61 -34.18
C GLU A 289 23.51 -44.84 -35.61
N PHE A 290 24.40 -45.26 -36.51
CA PHE A 290 24.05 -45.56 -37.90
C PHE A 290 23.02 -46.69 -38.00
N TYR A 291 23.23 -47.81 -37.28
CA TYR A 291 22.30 -48.94 -37.26
C TYR A 291 20.95 -48.58 -36.64
N ARG A 292 20.95 -47.73 -35.60
CA ARG A 292 19.73 -47.26 -34.95
C ARG A 292 18.92 -46.31 -35.85
N ASP A 293 19.59 -45.41 -36.56
CA ASP A 293 18.92 -44.45 -37.46
C ASP A 293 18.46 -45.09 -38.77
N HIS A 294 19.17 -46.13 -39.23
CA HIS A 294 18.84 -46.80 -40.49
C HIS A 294 17.93 -48.03 -40.30
N ASP A 295 17.46 -48.28 -39.07
CA ASP A 295 16.56 -49.38 -38.70
C ASP A 295 17.01 -50.73 -39.28
N VAL A 296 18.33 -50.92 -39.40
CA VAL A 296 18.92 -52.15 -39.91
C VAL A 296 18.96 -53.10 -38.73
N ALA A 297 17.85 -53.81 -38.51
CA ALA A 297 17.74 -54.86 -37.52
C ALA A 297 18.74 -55.99 -37.84
N ILE A 298 19.89 -55.99 -37.14
CA ILE A 298 20.87 -57.10 -37.20
C ILE A 298 20.31 -58.36 -36.51
N GLU A 299 19.20 -58.24 -35.77
CA GLU A 299 18.58 -59.31 -34.97
C GLU A 299 17.86 -60.42 -35.76
N LYS A 300 18.11 -60.62 -37.06
CA LYS A 300 17.49 -61.75 -37.77
C LYS A 300 18.41 -62.76 -38.44
N ASP A 301 19.65 -62.40 -38.78
CA ASP A 301 20.49 -63.32 -39.57
C ASP A 301 21.49 -64.14 -38.75
N MET A 302 21.70 -63.82 -37.46
CA MET A 302 22.57 -64.63 -36.58
C MET A 302 21.87 -65.85 -35.98
N GLU A 303 20.55 -65.79 -35.74
CA GLU A 303 19.77 -66.90 -35.19
C GLU A 303 19.51 -68.00 -36.26
N GLU A 304 19.43 -67.64 -37.56
CA GLU A 304 19.33 -68.62 -38.65
C GLU A 304 20.66 -69.33 -38.97
N MET A 305 21.81 -68.71 -38.72
CA MET A 305 23.11 -69.37 -38.94
C MET A 305 23.47 -70.41 -37.86
N GLU A 306 23.05 -70.24 -36.61
CA GLU A 306 23.24 -71.27 -35.59
C GLU A 306 22.31 -72.48 -35.78
N ALA A 307 21.10 -72.28 -36.33
CA ALA A 307 20.17 -73.35 -36.63
C ALA A 307 20.63 -74.27 -37.78
N GLN A 308 21.43 -73.77 -38.74
CA GLN A 308 21.97 -74.60 -39.83
C GLN A 308 23.23 -75.39 -39.44
N SER A 309 23.93 -75.02 -38.35
CA SER A 309 25.16 -75.71 -37.93
C SER A 309 24.92 -76.96 -37.07
N GLN A 310 23.72 -77.18 -36.52
CA GLN A 310 23.43 -78.34 -35.65
C GLN A 310 22.75 -79.52 -36.37
N GLY A 311 22.58 -79.44 -37.71
CA GLY A 311 21.74 -80.36 -38.48
C GLY A 311 22.44 -81.44 -39.31
N THR A 312 23.67 -81.86 -39.01
CA THR A 312 24.29 -83.03 -39.66
C THR A 312 24.71 -84.07 -38.62
N GLY A 313 23.73 -84.88 -38.21
CA GLY A 313 23.97 -86.11 -37.46
C GLY A 313 24.61 -87.19 -38.34
N PRO A 314 25.46 -88.06 -37.78
CA PRO A 314 26.12 -89.14 -38.52
C PRO A 314 25.14 -90.26 -38.90
N TYR A 315 25.13 -90.62 -40.19
CA TYR A 315 24.55 -91.87 -40.68
C TYR A 315 25.38 -93.06 -40.17
N ILE A 316 24.74 -93.96 -39.43
CA ILE A 316 25.10 -95.40 -39.32
C ILE A 316 23.83 -96.18 -39.60
#